data_AF-A0A061DJ23-F1
#
_entry.id   AF-A0A061DJ23-F1
#
_cell.length_a   1.000
_cell.length_b   1.000
_cell.length_c   1.000
_cell.angle_alpha   90.00
_cell.angle_beta   90.00
_cell.angle_gamma   90.00
#
_symmetry.space_group_name_H-M   'P 1'
#
loop_
_entity.id
_entity.type
_entity.pdbx_description
1 polymer ?
#
loop_
_entity_poly.entity_id
_entity_poly.type
_entity_poly.pdbx_seq_one_letter_code
_entity_poly.pdbx_strand_id
1 'polypeptide(L)'
;MSYRGKRKDGEDHASDENDDHAPPKKSFKTTAAANSDDPDGIVVCEISKNRRVTVRNWQGKIWVDIREFYVKDGKQMPGKKGIALNLDQWNLLRDHVEEIDKALAENS
;
A
#
# COMPACT_ATOMS: atom_id res chain seq x y z
N MET A 1 5.19 -2.46 -54.47
CA MET A 1 6.08 -1.28 -54.47
C MET A 1 5.20 -0.05 -54.45
N SER A 2 5.22 0.74 -53.38
CA SER A 2 4.41 1.95 -53.27
C SER A 2 5.22 3.05 -52.58
N TYR A 3 5.46 4.11 -53.34
CA TYR A 3 6.28 5.25 -53.01
C TYR A 3 5.61 6.19 -52.00
N ARG A 4 6.49 6.84 -51.23
CA ARG A 4 6.31 7.90 -50.25
C ARG A 4 5.60 9.14 -50.82
N GLY A 5 4.67 9.72 -50.06
CA GLY A 5 4.02 11.01 -50.35
C GLY A 5 4.03 11.95 -49.13
N LYS A 6 4.67 13.11 -49.30
CA LYS A 6 4.77 14.26 -48.37
C LYS A 6 3.44 15.02 -48.20
N ARG A 7 3.27 15.71 -47.06
CA ARG A 7 2.81 17.12 -46.85
C ARG A 7 2.73 17.40 -45.32
N LYS A 8 3.46 18.39 -44.74
CA LYS A 8 3.15 19.84 -44.51
C LYS A 8 1.95 20.04 -43.56
N ASP A 9 1.90 20.88 -42.53
CA ASP A 9 2.50 22.16 -42.11
C ASP A 9 2.31 22.33 -40.58
N GLY A 10 2.93 23.33 -39.93
CA GLY A 10 2.39 23.88 -38.65
C GLY A 10 3.42 24.44 -37.67
N GLU A 11 3.64 25.76 -37.72
CA GLU A 11 4.36 26.60 -36.77
C GLU A 11 3.62 26.66 -35.41
N ASP A 12 4.35 26.82 -34.29
CA ASP A 12 4.18 27.95 -33.35
C ASP A 12 4.86 27.75 -31.98
N HIS A 13 5.37 28.88 -31.50
CA HIS A 13 6.14 29.11 -30.28
C HIS A 13 5.27 29.10 -29.01
N ALA A 14 5.82 28.61 -27.90
CA ALA A 14 5.66 29.24 -26.58
C ALA A 14 6.70 28.66 -25.59
N SER A 15 7.69 29.49 -25.25
CA SER A 15 8.49 29.35 -24.03
C SER A 15 7.71 30.00 -22.88
N ASP A 16 7.60 29.33 -21.73
CA ASP A 16 7.53 30.02 -20.45
C ASP A 16 8.12 29.13 -19.34
N GLU A 17 9.13 29.69 -18.68
CA GLU A 17 9.88 29.15 -17.56
C GLU A 17 9.00 29.15 -16.30
N ASN A 18 9.18 28.19 -15.38
CA ASN A 18 9.14 28.46 -13.95
C ASN A 18 9.80 27.30 -13.20
N ASP A 19 10.94 27.62 -12.59
CA ASP A 19 11.71 26.83 -11.65
C ASP A 19 11.03 26.94 -10.28
N ASP A 20 10.61 25.84 -9.68
CA ASP A 20 10.38 25.81 -8.23
C ASP A 20 10.61 24.40 -7.68
N HIS A 21 11.86 24.17 -7.28
CA HIS A 21 12.32 22.96 -6.63
C HIS A 21 11.87 22.94 -5.16
N ALA A 22 10.70 22.37 -4.89
CA ALA A 22 10.25 22.03 -3.54
C ALA A 22 10.29 20.50 -3.30
N PRO A 23 10.84 20.02 -2.16
CA PRO A 23 11.01 18.60 -1.91
C PRO A 23 9.65 17.91 -1.73
N PRO A 24 9.44 16.68 -2.23
CA PRO A 24 8.16 16.01 -2.08
C PRO A 24 7.95 15.62 -0.62
N LYS A 25 7.22 16.45 0.11
CA LYS A 25 6.58 16.09 1.38
C LYS A 25 5.64 14.92 1.06
N LYS A 26 6.00 13.72 1.53
CA LYS A 26 5.14 12.53 1.46
C LYS A 26 3.90 12.76 2.31
N SER A 27 2.89 13.39 1.73
CA SER A 27 1.53 13.37 2.25
C SER A 27 1.02 11.94 2.15
N PHE A 28 0.80 11.29 3.29
CA PHE A 28 0.04 10.06 3.40
C PHE A 28 -1.34 10.30 2.80
N LYS A 29 -1.51 9.87 1.54
CA LYS A 29 -2.81 9.85 0.88
C LYS A 29 -3.54 8.62 1.40
N THR A 30 -4.42 8.84 2.38
CA THR A 30 -5.56 7.98 2.67
C THR A 30 -6.36 7.81 1.38
N THR A 31 -6.03 6.79 0.60
CA THR A 31 -6.77 6.37 -0.59
C THR A 31 -7.41 5.03 -0.26
N ALA A 32 -8.56 5.11 0.39
CA ALA A 32 -9.53 4.05 0.27
C ALA A 32 -9.81 3.88 -1.24
N ALA A 33 -9.57 2.66 -1.72
CA ALA A 33 -9.74 2.20 -3.11
C ALA A 33 -8.74 2.73 -4.14
N ALA A 34 -7.58 2.05 -4.27
CA ALA A 34 -6.90 1.92 -5.55
C ALA A 34 -6.12 0.60 -5.63
N ASN A 35 -6.75 -0.39 -6.28
CA ASN A 35 -6.12 -1.56 -6.91
C ASN A 35 -5.33 -2.51 -6.00
N SER A 36 -6.03 -3.23 -5.12
CA SER A 36 -5.55 -4.53 -4.64
C SER A 36 -6.29 -5.61 -5.42
N ASP A 37 -5.66 -6.10 -6.49
CA ASP A 37 -6.00 -7.35 -7.20
C ASP A 37 -5.72 -8.58 -6.30
N ASP A 38 -6.00 -8.44 -5.01
CA ASP A 38 -5.78 -9.43 -3.97
C ASP A 38 -7.17 -9.98 -3.62
N PRO A 39 -7.53 -11.18 -4.10
CA PRO A 39 -8.82 -11.80 -3.80
C PRO A 39 -9.02 -12.12 -2.31
N ASP A 40 -8.01 -11.85 -1.47
CA ASP A 40 -7.86 -12.39 -0.13
C ASP A 40 -8.31 -11.45 1.01
N GLY A 41 -8.77 -10.21 0.75
CA GLY A 41 -9.38 -9.36 1.78
C GLY A 41 -9.26 -7.84 1.59
N ILE A 42 -9.73 -7.09 2.58
CA ILE A 42 -9.69 -5.61 2.61
C ILE A 42 -8.37 -5.17 3.24
N VAL A 43 -7.51 -4.51 2.48
CA VAL A 43 -6.29 -3.88 3.02
C VAL A 43 -6.67 -2.67 3.86
N VAL A 44 -6.29 -2.69 5.14
CA VAL A 44 -6.60 -1.62 6.11
C VAL A 44 -5.46 -0.60 6.15
N CYS A 45 -4.22 -1.05 6.27
CA CYS A 45 -3.05 -0.19 6.27
C CYS A 45 -1.78 -0.93 5.83
N GLU A 46 -0.82 -0.17 5.32
CA GLU A 46 0.56 -0.61 5.10
C GLU A 46 1.43 -0.12 6.26
N ILE A 47 2.07 -1.04 6.98
CA ILE A 47 2.92 -0.73 8.15
C ILE A 47 4.41 -0.71 7.79
N SER A 48 4.78 -1.23 6.63
CA SER A 48 6.11 -1.06 6.02
C SER A 48 6.01 -1.25 4.50
N LYS A 49 7.12 -1.04 3.78
CA LYS A 49 7.22 -1.29 2.32
C LYS A 49 6.72 -2.67 1.90
N ASN A 50 6.80 -3.66 2.78
CA ASN A 50 6.44 -5.04 2.49
C ASN A 50 5.59 -5.67 3.60
N ARG A 51 4.91 -4.88 4.43
CA ARG A 51 4.01 -5.40 5.47
C ARG A 51 2.70 -4.64 5.45
N ARG A 52 1.59 -5.38 5.49
CA ARG A 52 0.24 -4.82 5.52
C ARG A 52 -0.64 -5.52 6.55
N VAL A 53 -1.66 -4.80 6.98
CA VAL A 53 -2.77 -5.29 7.78
C VAL A 53 -3.98 -5.45 6.86
N THR A 54 -4.57 -6.64 6.83
CA THR A 54 -5.72 -6.98 5.99
C THR A 54 -6.82 -7.58 6.85
N VAL A 55 -8.07 -7.20 6.62
CA VAL A 55 -9.25 -7.87 7.20
C VAL A 55 -9.82 -8.81 6.15
N ARG A 56 -9.91 -10.11 6.48
CA ARG A 56 -10.40 -11.14 5.55
C ARG A 56 -11.47 -12.02 6.17
N ASN A 57 -12.33 -12.56 5.32
CA ASN A 57 -13.28 -13.61 5.69
C ASN A 57 -12.75 -14.96 5.19
N TRP A 58 -12.49 -15.88 6.10
CA TRP A 58 -12.06 -17.24 5.77
C TRP A 58 -12.94 -18.24 6.52
N GLN A 59 -13.61 -19.13 5.77
CA GLN A 59 -14.53 -20.14 6.31
C GLN A 59 -15.63 -19.53 7.21
N GLY A 60 -16.16 -18.37 6.83
CA GLY A 60 -17.22 -17.68 7.56
C GLY A 60 -16.75 -16.97 8.83
N LYS A 61 -15.44 -16.89 9.08
CA LYS A 61 -14.83 -16.21 10.22
C LYS A 61 -14.01 -15.01 9.76
N ILE A 62 -14.08 -13.93 10.52
CA ILE A 62 -13.27 -12.72 10.28
C ILE A 62 -11.89 -12.90 10.92
N TRP A 63 -10.87 -12.49 10.16
CA TRP A 63 -9.48 -12.51 10.57
C TRP A 63 -8.82 -11.17 10.28
N VAL A 64 -7.97 -10.72 11.19
CA VAL A 64 -7.04 -9.60 11.01
C VAL A 64 -5.66 -10.19 10.72
N ASP A 65 -5.19 -10.13 9.47
CA ASP A 65 -3.89 -10.65 9.05
C ASP A 65 -2.85 -9.53 8.98
N ILE A 66 -1.80 -9.66 9.77
CA ILE A 66 -0.64 -8.76 9.79
C ILE A 66 0.52 -9.54 9.19
N ARG A 67 0.88 -9.24 7.94
CA ARG A 67 1.76 -10.13 7.15
C ARG A 67 2.81 -9.39 6.32
N GLU A 68 4.01 -9.97 6.29
CA GLU A 68 5.09 -9.60 5.38
C GLU A 68 4.88 -10.25 4.01
N PHE A 69 5.09 -9.49 2.95
CA PHE A 69 5.01 -9.90 1.57
C PHE A 69 6.39 -9.89 0.92
N TYR A 70 6.55 -10.70 -0.11
CA TYR A 70 7.74 -10.71 -0.96
C TYR A 70 7.31 -10.68 -2.42
N VAL A 71 8.19 -10.20 -3.29
CA VAL A 71 7.92 -10.18 -4.73
C VAL A 71 8.49 -11.44 -5.36
N LYS A 72 7.66 -12.15 -6.11
CA LYS A 72 8.05 -13.28 -6.96
C LYS A 72 7.43 -13.10 -8.34
N ASP A 73 8.25 -13.14 -9.38
CA ASP A 73 7.80 -12.97 -10.77
C ASP A 73 6.97 -11.68 -10.99
N GLY A 74 7.35 -10.59 -10.31
CA GLY A 74 6.65 -9.30 -10.37
C GLY A 74 5.34 -9.23 -9.58
N LYS A 75 4.93 -10.31 -8.90
CA LYS A 75 3.71 -10.37 -8.08
C LYS A 75 4.03 -10.35 -6.59
N GLN A 76 3.18 -9.69 -5.81
CA GLN A 76 3.24 -9.72 -4.35
C GLN A 76 2.71 -11.06 -3.85
N MET A 77 3.50 -11.75 -3.04
CA MET A 77 3.16 -13.05 -2.46
C MET A 77 3.23 -12.97 -0.94
N PRO A 78 2.28 -13.57 -0.21
CA PRO A 78 2.32 -13.60 1.26
C PRO A 78 3.54 -14.41 1.73
N GLY A 79 4.33 -13.82 2.61
CA GLY A 79 5.49 -14.43 3.23
C GLY A 79 5.14 -15.27 4.46
N LYS A 80 6.13 -16.03 4.93
CA LYS A 80 6.03 -16.84 6.16
C LYS A 80 5.90 -15.99 7.42
N LYS A 81 6.45 -14.76 7.41
CA LYS A 81 6.40 -13.86 8.58
C LYS A 81 5.05 -13.14 8.61
N GLY A 82 4.29 -13.37 9.67
CA GLY A 82 3.01 -12.73 9.90
C GLY A 82 2.09 -13.59 10.74
N ILE A 83 1.00 -13.00 11.22
CA ILE A 83 0.00 -13.65 12.06
C ILE A 83 -1.40 -13.26 11.59
N ALA A 84 -2.30 -14.24 11.56
CA ALA A 84 -3.72 -14.01 11.39
C ALA A 84 -4.39 -14.13 12.76
N LEU A 85 -4.91 -13.02 13.27
CA LEU A 85 -5.63 -12.95 14.53
C LEU A 85 -7.11 -13.18 14.26
N ASN A 86 -7.75 -14.02 15.05
CA ASN A 86 -9.21 -14.06 15.08
C ASN A 86 -9.76 -12.83 15.82
N LEU A 87 -11.08 -12.67 15.85
CA LEU A 87 -11.72 -11.49 16.46
C LEU A 87 -11.40 -11.36 17.96
N ASP A 88 -11.37 -12.47 18.70
CA ASP A 88 -11.10 -12.46 20.15
C ASP A 88 -9.67 -12.02 20.44
N GLN A 89 -8.70 -12.55 19.70
CA GLN A 89 -7.28 -12.17 19.80
C GLN A 89 -7.06 -10.70 19.41
N TRP A 90 -7.74 -10.22 18.38
CA TRP A 90 -7.68 -8.81 17.98
C TRP A 90 -8.23 -7.88 19.05
N ASN A 91 -9.40 -8.21 19.62
CA ASN A 91 -9.99 -7.43 20.70
C ASN A 91 -9.05 -7.38 21.92
N LEU A 92 -8.48 -8.53 22.31
CA LEU A 92 -7.53 -8.59 23.42
C LEU A 92 -6.30 -7.71 23.16
N LEU A 93 -5.72 -7.77 21.96
CA LEU A 93 -4.59 -6.92 21.57
C LEU A 93 -4.96 -5.44 21.64
N ARG A 94 -6.12 -5.06 21.11
CA ARG A 94 -6.63 -3.69 21.14
C ARG A 94 -6.77 -3.18 22.56
N ASP A 95 -7.33 -3.99 23.45
CA ASP A 95 -7.61 -3.60 24.83
C ASP A 95 -6.31 -3.38 25.65
N HIS A 96 -5.17 -3.93 25.20
CA HIS A 96 -3.86 -3.76 25.83
C HIS A 96 -2.94 -2.76 25.12
N VAL A 97 -3.44 -1.97 24.16
CA VAL A 97 -2.61 -1.00 23.40
C VAL A 97 -1.95 0.01 24.34
N GLU A 98 -2.65 0.52 25.35
CA GLU A 98 -2.08 1.49 26.30
C GLU A 98 -0.92 0.88 27.13
N GLU A 99 -1.06 -0.38 27.53
CA GLU A 99 0.00 -1.09 28.26
C GLU A 99 1.22 -1.35 27.37
N ILE A 100 0.99 -1.66 26.09
CA ILE A 100 2.05 -1.80 25.08
C ILE A 100 2.78 -0.46 24.91
N ASP A 101 2.05 0.65 24.75
CA ASP A 101 2.63 1.98 24.58
C ASP A 101 3.48 2.39 25.79
N LYS A 102 2.99 2.10 27.00
CA LYS A 102 3.75 2.32 28.24
C LYS A 102 5.04 1.48 28.26
N ALA A 103 4.96 0.19 27.93
CA ALA A 103 6.13 -0.68 27.88
C ALA A 103 7.14 -0.24 26.82
N LEU A 104 6.70 0.30 25.68
CA LEU A 104 7.59 0.85 24.64
C LEU A 104 8.32 2.10 25.14
N ALA A 105 7.63 3.00 25.85
CA ALA A 105 8.23 4.20 26.42
C ALA A 105 9.29 3.91 27.49
N GLU A 106 9.10 2.83 28.26
CA GLU A 106 10.07 2.40 29.29
C GLU A 106 11.33 1.72 28.70
N ASN A 107 11.25 1.22 27.46
CA ASN A 107 12.34 0.51 26.78
C ASN A 107 12.99 1.31 25.63
N SER A 108 12.62 2.59 25.48
CA SER A 108 13.20 3.52 24.50
C SER A 108 14.22 4.44 25.16
#